data_AF-A0AAW4I7X9-F1
#
_entry.id   AF-A0AAW4I7X9-F1
#
_cell.length_a   1.000
_cell.length_b   1.000
_cell.length_c   1.000
_cell.angle_alpha   90.00
_cell.angle_beta   90.00
_cell.angle_gamma   90.00
#
_symmetry.space_group_name_H-M   'P 1'
#
loop_
_entity.id
_entity.type
_entity.pdbx_description
1 polymer ?
#
loop_
_entity_poly.entity_id
_entity_poly.type
_entity_poly.pdbx_seq_one_letter_code
_entity_poly.pdbx_strand_id
1 'polypeptide(L)'
;MTDTLAPAGIDTSDSPHYLRALTDMADRRTVVADAAIYTDKGIKLVEKGARIDSRLYDRLVQHKLREPIDRHLSIENPVDVPALLAAGQAMSEQEVLPNLLAEALGSAARLLAPLRSLPLPPSMACKLTVMRDQRPELFQHSLQMMAVAVFLGIKSGLAERDCAHLAAAALLHDLGVLHMDPAWDDPDHKVVGVQRKHLVAHPITAMLMIRDTQVYPRAVDVAVLEHHERMDGSGYPRGLAGADISVLGRILLLAEVVAAFYEKYDDMPAQRLSLVLRLNHRKFPSALVAHILPLLQEEVARESALMPLGNDASRQIDLLAEAFECWDQLKTALPPETSVKALPGSAFVFLDARLLALQKALLEAGSHPRQQGELMAQLQGDAIGMAEVALVGREALWQLQSIVNASYRRWPQLADRATPADAAVADWCDWAVRKL
;
A
#
# COMPACT_ATOMS: atom_id res chain seq x y z
N MET A 1 17.31 -16.46 6.35
CA MET A 1 16.34 -16.96 5.35
C MET A 1 16.77 -16.45 3.99
N THR A 2 17.01 -17.36 3.04
CA THR A 2 17.37 -17.04 1.65
C THR A 2 16.19 -16.35 0.98
N ASP A 3 16.45 -15.19 0.37
CA ASP A 3 15.48 -14.31 -0.28
C ASP A 3 15.01 -15.00 -1.59
N THR A 4 14.01 -15.87 -1.50
CA THR A 4 13.49 -16.70 -2.62
C THR A 4 12.74 -15.90 -3.69
N LEU A 5 12.63 -14.57 -3.53
CA LEU A 5 12.04 -13.67 -4.52
C LEU A 5 13.07 -12.98 -5.43
N ALA A 6 14.38 -13.22 -5.27
CA ALA A 6 15.37 -12.71 -6.23
C ALA A 6 15.36 -13.61 -7.49
N PRO A 7 14.83 -13.17 -8.64
CA PRO A 7 14.94 -13.93 -9.87
C PRO A 7 16.40 -13.96 -10.30
N ALA A 8 16.84 -15.08 -10.89
CA ALA A 8 18.09 -15.12 -11.63
C ALA A 8 18.01 -14.12 -12.81
N GLY A 9 18.89 -13.11 -12.79
CA GLY A 9 18.95 -12.06 -13.82
C GLY A 9 17.96 -10.92 -13.58
N ILE A 10 18.40 -9.89 -12.86
CA ILE A 10 17.56 -8.73 -12.51
C ILE A 10 17.42 -7.83 -13.75
N ASP A 11 16.21 -7.74 -14.31
CA ASP A 11 15.91 -6.75 -15.34
C ASP A 11 15.47 -5.45 -14.66
N THR A 12 16.44 -4.60 -14.31
CA THR A 12 16.20 -3.20 -13.90
C THR A 12 15.92 -2.31 -15.12
N SER A 13 15.38 -2.88 -16.20
CA SER A 13 15.14 -2.15 -17.44
C SER A 13 14.11 -1.05 -17.20
N ASP A 14 14.33 0.10 -17.84
CA ASP A 14 13.35 1.17 -17.82
C ASP A 14 12.09 0.67 -18.52
N SER A 15 10.97 0.63 -17.78
CA SER A 15 9.72 0.19 -18.37
C SER A 15 9.24 1.24 -19.39
N PRO A 16 8.45 0.84 -20.39
CA PRO A 16 7.82 1.79 -21.32
C PRO A 16 7.08 2.92 -20.58
N HIS A 17 6.45 2.62 -19.45
CA HIS A 17 5.72 3.61 -18.64
C HIS A 17 6.65 4.62 -17.98
N TYR A 18 7.77 4.17 -17.39
CA TYR A 18 8.75 5.06 -16.80
C TYR A 18 9.43 5.94 -17.86
N LEU A 19 9.85 5.35 -18.99
CA LEU A 19 10.43 6.10 -20.10
C LEU A 19 9.47 7.17 -20.62
N ARG A 20 8.18 6.83 -20.78
CA ARG A 20 7.15 7.80 -21.20
C ARG A 20 7.05 8.96 -20.20
N ALA A 21 6.85 8.66 -18.92
CA ALA A 21 6.71 9.67 -17.89
C ALA A 21 7.94 10.61 -17.84
N LEU A 22 9.15 10.04 -17.94
CA LEU A 22 10.39 10.81 -17.96
C LEU A 22 10.52 11.71 -19.19
N THR A 23 10.24 11.18 -20.39
CA THR A 23 10.36 11.97 -21.62
C THR A 23 9.29 13.06 -21.71
N ASP A 24 8.07 12.78 -21.24
CA ASP A 24 6.98 13.76 -21.20
C ASP A 24 7.27 14.84 -20.13
N MET A 25 7.94 14.48 -19.04
CA MET A 25 8.43 15.46 -18.05
C MET A 25 9.47 16.39 -18.68
N ALA A 26 10.35 15.85 -19.51
CA ALA A 26 11.44 16.58 -20.15
C ALA A 26 10.98 17.59 -21.23
N ASP A 27 9.72 17.53 -21.65
CA ASP A 27 9.12 18.58 -22.50
C ASP A 27 8.91 19.89 -21.72
N ARG A 28 8.68 19.81 -20.40
CA ARG A 28 8.37 20.97 -19.53
C ARG A 28 9.55 21.46 -18.71
N ARG A 29 10.62 20.67 -18.60
CA ARG A 29 11.83 21.02 -17.84
C ARG A 29 13.09 20.59 -18.57
N THR A 30 14.20 21.28 -18.36
CA THR A 30 15.45 20.91 -19.03
C THR A 30 16.01 19.63 -18.43
N VAL A 31 16.08 18.58 -19.25
CA VAL A 31 16.74 17.31 -18.94
C VAL A 31 17.79 17.05 -20.02
N VAL A 32 19.02 16.77 -19.61
CA VAL A 32 20.15 16.61 -20.51
C VAL A 32 20.90 15.33 -20.17
N ALA A 33 21.33 14.61 -21.21
CA ALA A 33 22.20 13.46 -21.04
C ALA A 33 23.62 13.91 -20.61
N ASP A 34 24.05 13.62 -19.39
CA ASP A 34 25.41 13.97 -18.90
C ASP A 34 26.51 13.03 -19.44
N ALA A 35 26.08 11.87 -19.93
CA ALA A 35 26.85 10.86 -20.65
C ALA A 35 26.06 10.38 -21.87
N ALA A 36 26.75 9.74 -22.82
CA ALA A 36 26.07 9.11 -23.94
C ALA A 36 25.29 7.86 -23.46
N ILE A 37 24.07 7.67 -23.97
CA ILE A 37 23.20 6.54 -23.62
C ILE A 37 23.32 5.47 -24.70
N TYR A 38 23.51 4.22 -24.27
CA TYR A 38 23.76 3.07 -25.15
C TYR A 38 22.76 1.95 -24.93
N THR A 39 22.53 1.16 -25.97
CA THR A 39 21.90 -0.16 -25.83
C THR A 39 22.81 -1.14 -25.11
N ASP A 40 22.24 -2.23 -24.61
CA ASP A 40 22.97 -3.39 -24.09
C ASP A 40 23.98 -3.97 -25.10
N LYS A 41 23.67 -3.84 -26.41
CA LYS A 41 24.54 -4.20 -27.54
C LYS A 41 25.59 -3.13 -27.91
N GLY A 42 25.62 -2.00 -27.19
CA GLY A 42 26.59 -0.92 -27.37
C GLY A 42 26.32 0.04 -28.52
N ILE A 43 25.08 0.09 -29.04
CA ILE A 43 24.66 1.08 -30.03
C ILE A 43 24.33 2.38 -29.28
N LYS A 44 24.91 3.51 -29.68
CA LYS A 44 24.61 4.83 -29.11
C LYS A 44 23.23 5.29 -29.55
N LEU A 45 22.35 5.61 -28.60
CA LEU A 45 21.00 6.14 -28.87
C LEU A 45 20.92 7.66 -28.70
N VAL A 46 21.63 8.18 -27.69
CA VAL A 46 21.64 9.59 -27.30
C VAL A 46 23.08 10.03 -27.05
N GLU A 47 23.44 11.20 -27.57
CA GLU A 47 24.76 11.81 -27.38
C GLU A 47 24.83 12.58 -26.06
N LYS A 48 26.01 12.62 -25.43
CA LYS A 48 26.25 13.50 -24.28
C LYS A 48 25.92 14.95 -24.65
N GLY A 49 25.22 15.64 -23.76
CA GLY A 49 24.75 17.01 -23.93
C GLY A 49 23.44 17.13 -24.71
N ALA A 50 22.90 16.03 -25.23
CA ALA A 50 21.60 16.06 -25.90
C ALA A 50 20.47 16.29 -24.88
N ARG A 51 19.52 17.14 -25.26
CA ARG A 51 18.28 17.33 -24.52
C ARG A 51 17.41 16.07 -24.65
N ILE A 52 16.81 15.65 -23.55
CA ILE A 52 15.79 14.62 -23.52
C ILE A 52 14.41 15.28 -23.71
N ASP A 53 13.54 14.66 -24.49
CA ASP A 53 12.16 15.10 -24.75
C ASP A 53 11.30 13.90 -25.21
N SER A 54 9.98 14.11 -25.34
CA SER A 54 9.01 13.08 -25.77
C SER A 54 9.29 12.48 -27.15
N ARG A 55 10.03 13.18 -28.03
CA ARG A 55 10.36 12.70 -29.38
C ARG A 55 11.40 11.58 -29.36
N LEU A 56 12.18 11.46 -28.28
CA LEU A 56 13.13 10.37 -28.10
C LEU A 56 12.46 9.08 -27.61
N TYR A 57 11.21 9.12 -27.15
CA TYR A 57 10.53 7.97 -26.56
C TYR A 57 10.55 6.73 -27.47
N ASP A 58 10.11 6.87 -28.73
CA ASP A 58 9.99 5.73 -29.64
C ASP A 58 11.36 5.07 -29.90
N ARG A 59 12.43 5.88 -29.93
CA ARG A 59 13.79 5.38 -30.04
C ARG A 59 14.22 4.63 -28.78
N LEU A 60 13.93 5.17 -27.60
CA LEU A 60 14.36 4.58 -26.33
C LEU A 60 13.64 3.27 -26.04
N VAL A 61 12.32 3.23 -26.21
CA VAL A 61 11.49 2.05 -25.86
C VAL A 61 11.74 0.83 -26.75
N GLN A 62 12.22 1.04 -27.99
CA GLN A 62 12.53 -0.04 -28.93
C GLN A 62 13.81 -0.80 -28.58
N HIS A 63 14.58 -0.34 -27.60
CA HIS A 63 15.89 -0.88 -27.29
C HIS A 63 16.05 -1.15 -25.79
N LYS A 64 16.68 -2.28 -25.46
CA LYS A 64 17.16 -2.53 -24.11
C LYS A 64 18.37 -1.64 -23.84
N LEU A 65 18.26 -0.74 -22.86
CA LEU A 65 19.38 0.13 -22.46
C LEU A 65 20.42 -0.67 -21.67
N ARG A 66 21.69 -0.26 -21.77
CA ARG A 66 22.80 -0.89 -21.03
C ARG A 66 22.68 -0.70 -19.53
N GLU A 67 22.29 0.50 -19.13
CA GLU A 67 22.04 0.92 -17.76
C GLU A 67 20.73 1.72 -17.73
N PRO A 68 20.05 1.80 -16.57
CA PRO A 68 18.88 2.66 -16.42
C PRO A 68 19.18 4.10 -16.85
N ILE A 69 18.26 4.69 -17.62
CA ILE A 69 18.46 6.01 -18.25
C ILE A 69 18.78 7.08 -17.22
N ASP A 70 18.17 7.03 -16.04
CA ASP A 70 18.28 7.99 -14.95
C ASP A 70 19.67 8.06 -14.29
N ARG A 71 20.58 7.13 -14.61
CA ARG A 71 22.01 7.22 -14.25
C ARG A 71 22.80 8.19 -15.11
N HIS A 72 22.25 8.61 -16.24
CA HIS A 72 22.94 9.40 -17.25
C HIS A 72 22.29 10.77 -17.48
N LEU A 73 21.45 11.24 -16.55
CA LEU A 73 20.67 12.45 -16.72
C LEU A 73 21.03 13.49 -15.67
N SER A 74 21.20 14.72 -16.16
CA SER A 74 21.15 15.93 -15.36
C SER A 74 19.81 16.62 -15.58
N ILE A 75 19.16 17.00 -14.49
CA ILE A 75 17.82 17.58 -14.50
C ILE A 75 17.86 18.97 -13.86
N GLU A 76 17.24 19.96 -14.51
CA GLU A 76 17.02 21.30 -13.96
C GLU A 76 16.06 21.26 -12.76
N ASN A 77 16.41 21.88 -11.64
CA ASN A 77 15.58 21.93 -10.42
C ASN A 77 15.05 20.53 -10.01
N PRO A 78 15.94 19.54 -9.76
CA PRO A 78 15.52 18.21 -9.35
C PRO A 78 14.92 18.25 -7.94
N VAL A 79 14.18 17.22 -7.57
CA VAL A 79 13.86 16.97 -6.17
C VAL A 79 15.16 16.66 -5.44
N ASP A 80 15.56 17.54 -4.53
CA ASP A 80 16.70 17.41 -3.64
C ASP A 80 16.28 17.55 -2.17
N VAL A 81 17.22 17.42 -1.23
CA VAL A 81 16.92 17.53 0.21
C VAL A 81 16.31 18.89 0.58
N PRO A 82 16.82 20.06 0.12
CA PRO A 82 16.15 21.34 0.30
C PRO A 82 14.71 21.38 -0.21
N ALA A 83 14.44 20.84 -1.41
CA ALA A 83 13.09 20.78 -1.96
C ALA A 83 12.16 19.88 -1.13
N LEU A 84 12.65 18.74 -0.65
CA LEU A 84 11.89 17.85 0.24
C LEU A 84 11.58 18.51 1.59
N LEU A 85 12.54 19.23 2.18
CA LEU A 85 12.33 20.00 3.41
C LEU A 85 11.27 21.09 3.20
N ALA A 86 11.32 21.83 2.09
CA ALA A 86 10.35 22.86 1.77
C ALA A 86 8.94 22.27 1.55
N ALA A 87 8.84 21.16 0.81
CA ALA A 87 7.57 20.46 0.57
C ALA A 87 6.99 19.90 1.88
N GLY A 88 7.80 19.26 2.72
CA GLY A 88 7.36 18.75 4.02
C GLY A 88 6.93 19.86 4.99
N GLN A 89 7.59 21.03 4.94
CA GLN A 89 7.18 22.20 5.72
C GLN A 89 5.82 22.72 5.25
N ALA A 90 5.63 22.90 3.94
CA ALA A 90 4.35 23.32 3.39
C ALA A 90 3.22 22.35 3.74
N MET A 91 3.46 21.04 3.65
CA MET A 91 2.47 20.04 4.06
C MET A 91 2.14 20.12 5.55
N SER A 92 3.12 20.38 6.42
CA SER A 92 2.89 20.54 7.86
C SER A 92 2.05 21.79 8.20
N GLU A 93 1.92 22.73 7.27
CA GLU A 93 1.11 23.94 7.40
C GLU A 93 -0.27 23.83 6.73
N GLN A 94 -0.39 23.00 5.70
CA GLN A 94 -1.58 22.91 4.85
C GLN A 94 -2.45 21.68 5.13
N GLU A 95 -1.83 20.58 5.55
CA GLU A 95 -2.47 19.28 5.70
C GLU A 95 -2.66 18.91 7.17
N VAL A 96 -3.85 18.38 7.49
CA VAL A 96 -4.26 18.08 8.88
C VAL A 96 -3.31 17.08 9.54
N LEU A 97 -3.03 15.96 8.89
CA LEU A 97 -2.23 14.88 9.48
C LEU A 97 -0.77 15.30 9.74
N PRO A 98 0.01 15.79 8.75
CA PRO A 98 1.36 16.30 9.00
C PRO A 98 1.42 17.38 10.08
N ASN A 99 0.43 18.26 10.14
CA ASN A 99 0.32 19.28 11.19
C ASN A 99 0.17 18.64 12.59
N LEU A 100 -0.78 17.72 12.78
CA LEU A 100 -0.98 17.00 14.05
C LEU A 100 0.28 16.26 14.51
N LEU A 101 1.00 15.62 13.58
CA LEU A 101 2.26 14.92 13.88
C LEU A 101 3.36 15.90 14.31
N ALA A 102 3.47 17.04 13.64
CA ALA A 102 4.42 18.10 13.96
C ALA A 102 4.13 18.70 15.34
N GLU A 103 2.88 19.01 15.66
CA GLU A 103 2.46 19.52 16.98
C GLU A 103 2.77 18.50 18.09
N ALA A 104 2.47 17.22 17.86
CA ALA A 104 2.76 16.15 18.82
C ALA A 104 4.27 15.91 19.06
N LEU A 105 5.13 16.40 18.18
CA LEU A 105 6.60 16.44 18.35
C LEU A 105 7.12 17.81 18.82
N GLY A 106 6.26 18.82 18.84
CA GLY A 106 6.55 20.21 19.23
C GLY A 106 7.00 21.12 18.07
N SER A 107 7.28 20.60 16.87
CA SER A 107 7.54 21.40 15.66
C SER A 107 7.68 20.54 14.40
N ALA A 108 7.36 21.13 13.25
CA ALA A 108 7.66 20.56 11.93
C ALA A 108 9.17 20.38 11.71
N ALA A 109 9.99 21.29 12.25
CA ALA A 109 11.45 21.20 12.16
C ALA A 109 12.02 19.91 12.80
N ARG A 110 11.39 19.40 13.87
CA ARG A 110 11.79 18.12 14.49
C ARG A 110 11.32 16.93 13.67
N LEU A 111 10.11 17.00 13.11
CA LEU A 111 9.57 15.97 12.22
C LEU A 111 10.45 15.81 10.97
N LEU A 112 10.91 16.92 10.39
CA LEU A 112 11.67 16.92 9.14
C LEU A 112 13.19 16.84 9.33
N ALA A 113 13.69 16.89 10.57
CA ALA A 113 15.12 16.86 10.87
C ALA A 113 15.87 15.69 10.19
N PRO A 114 15.34 14.45 10.15
CA PRO A 114 16.04 13.32 9.54
C PRO A 114 16.36 13.51 8.05
N LEU A 115 15.57 14.31 7.31
CA LEU A 115 15.82 14.59 5.90
C LEU A 115 17.18 15.26 5.65
N ARG A 116 17.71 16.02 6.63
CA ARG A 116 19.01 16.70 6.50
C ARG A 116 20.18 15.71 6.34
N SER A 117 20.00 14.48 6.80
CA SER A 117 21.00 13.41 6.69
C SER A 117 20.59 12.30 5.71
N LEU A 118 19.52 12.53 4.95
CA LEU A 118 19.01 11.59 3.95
C LEU A 118 20.05 11.43 2.82
N PRO A 119 20.55 10.21 2.57
CA PRO A 119 21.28 9.96 1.34
C PRO A 119 20.30 9.92 0.17
N LEU A 120 20.46 10.80 -0.82
CA LEU A 120 19.63 10.86 -2.02
C LEU A 120 20.52 10.87 -3.27
N PRO A 121 20.82 9.69 -3.86
CA PRO A 121 21.62 9.62 -5.07
C PRO A 121 20.86 10.22 -6.27
N PRO A 122 21.58 10.72 -7.31
CA PRO A 122 20.97 11.40 -8.45
C PRO A 122 19.87 10.60 -9.17
N SER A 123 20.01 9.27 -9.26
CA SER A 123 18.98 8.42 -9.87
C SER A 123 17.67 8.41 -9.07
N MET A 124 17.74 8.36 -7.74
CA MET A 124 16.54 8.46 -6.89
C MET A 124 15.95 9.87 -6.91
N ALA A 125 16.79 10.91 -6.92
CA ALA A 125 16.34 12.29 -7.12
C ALA A 125 15.62 12.45 -8.46
N CYS A 126 16.13 11.85 -9.54
CA CYS A 126 15.48 11.80 -10.85
C CYS A 126 14.10 11.16 -10.77
N LYS A 127 13.99 9.96 -10.18
CA LYS A 127 12.70 9.26 -10.03
C LYS A 127 11.69 10.05 -9.19
N LEU A 128 12.11 10.63 -8.06
CA LEU A 128 11.25 11.52 -7.25
C LEU A 128 10.81 12.75 -8.03
N THR A 129 11.67 13.27 -8.91
CA THR A 129 11.33 14.40 -9.79
C THR A 129 10.29 14.02 -10.84
N VAL A 130 10.45 12.86 -11.47
CA VAL A 130 9.44 12.31 -12.40
C VAL A 130 8.11 12.12 -11.68
N MET A 131 8.15 11.55 -10.47
CA MET A 131 6.97 11.36 -9.62
C MET A 131 6.29 12.70 -9.30
N ARG A 132 7.02 13.71 -8.83
CA ARG A 132 6.47 15.04 -8.53
C ARG A 132 5.77 15.68 -9.73
N ASP A 133 6.37 15.59 -10.93
CA ASP A 133 5.89 16.34 -12.11
C ASP A 133 4.81 15.57 -12.91
N GLN A 134 4.79 14.23 -12.82
CA GLN A 134 3.86 13.38 -13.59
C GLN A 134 2.80 12.68 -12.74
N ARG A 135 3.05 12.52 -11.43
CA ARG A 135 2.20 11.81 -10.47
C ARG A 135 2.17 12.58 -9.13
N PRO A 136 1.69 13.84 -9.12
CA PRO A 136 1.78 14.71 -7.94
C PRO A 136 1.09 14.11 -6.71
N GLU A 137 -0.01 13.39 -6.88
CA GLU A 137 -0.71 12.71 -5.77
C GLU A 137 0.16 11.62 -5.14
N LEU A 138 0.87 10.83 -5.96
CA LEU A 138 1.81 9.79 -5.48
C LEU A 138 3.02 10.40 -4.76
N PHE A 139 3.48 11.56 -5.23
CA PHE A 139 4.54 12.31 -4.57
C PHE A 139 4.10 12.85 -3.20
N GLN A 140 2.89 13.40 -3.12
CA GLN A 140 2.29 13.85 -1.87
C GLN A 140 2.09 12.69 -0.89
N HIS A 141 1.59 11.54 -1.36
CA HIS A 141 1.49 10.31 -0.57
C HIS A 141 2.85 9.93 0.04
N SER A 142 3.91 9.91 -0.77
CA SER A 142 5.27 9.57 -0.30
C SER A 142 5.78 10.53 0.79
N LEU A 143 5.45 11.82 0.70
CA LEU A 143 5.80 12.81 1.73
C LEU A 143 4.98 12.61 3.02
N GLN A 144 3.68 12.34 2.90
CA GLN A 144 2.80 12.08 4.04
C GLN A 144 3.21 10.80 4.76
N MET A 145 3.48 9.74 4.00
CA MET A 145 4.02 8.47 4.48
C MET A 145 5.33 8.69 5.25
N MET A 146 6.26 9.48 4.70
CA MET A 146 7.51 9.84 5.38
C MET A 146 7.28 10.58 6.70
N ALA A 147 6.37 11.55 6.75
CA ALA A 147 6.02 12.24 7.98
C ALA A 147 5.50 11.26 9.05
N VAL A 148 4.56 10.37 8.70
CA VAL A 148 4.04 9.38 9.67
C VAL A 148 5.13 8.41 10.11
N ALA A 149 5.93 7.90 9.18
CA ALA A 149 7.01 6.95 9.49
C ALA A 149 8.04 7.57 10.44
N VAL A 150 8.50 8.79 10.16
CA VAL A 150 9.45 9.49 11.01
C VAL A 150 8.85 9.80 12.38
N PHE A 151 7.60 10.25 12.44
CA PHE A 151 6.90 10.45 13.72
C PHE A 151 6.90 9.17 14.57
N LEU A 152 6.50 8.04 13.99
CA LEU A 152 6.48 6.75 14.66
C LEU A 152 7.89 6.32 15.10
N GLY A 153 8.90 6.52 14.26
CA GLY A 153 10.29 6.24 14.57
C GLY A 153 10.78 7.05 15.79
N ILE A 154 10.54 8.36 15.80
CA ILE A 154 10.93 9.25 16.91
C ILE A 154 10.20 8.86 18.20
N LYS A 155 8.88 8.63 18.15
CA LYS A 155 8.09 8.21 19.34
C LYS A 155 8.51 6.85 19.87
N SER A 156 9.01 5.97 19.00
CA SER A 156 9.55 4.66 19.37
C SER A 156 11.02 4.70 19.84
N GLY A 157 11.65 5.89 19.88
CA GLY A 157 13.01 6.07 20.36
C GLY A 157 14.11 5.67 19.38
N LEU A 158 13.82 5.63 18.07
CA LEU A 158 14.87 5.41 17.05
C LEU A 158 15.89 6.55 17.09
N ALA A 159 17.16 6.20 16.83
CA ALA A 159 18.21 7.18 16.65
C ALA A 159 17.97 8.00 15.37
N GLU A 160 18.47 9.24 15.34
CA GLU A 160 18.32 10.14 14.18
C GLU A 160 18.77 9.51 12.86
N ARG A 161 19.88 8.76 12.89
CA ARG A 161 20.37 8.00 11.72
C ARG A 161 19.37 6.97 11.22
N ASP A 162 18.72 6.24 12.11
CA ASP A 162 17.71 5.24 11.73
C ASP A 162 16.43 5.91 11.24
N CYS A 163 16.07 7.07 11.81
CA CYS A 163 15.00 7.91 11.26
C CYS A 163 15.32 8.43 9.84
N ALA A 164 16.58 8.70 9.51
CA ALA A 164 16.97 9.12 8.16
C ALA A 164 16.83 7.96 7.15
N HIS A 165 17.23 6.75 7.54
CA HIS A 165 16.98 5.55 6.73
C HIS A 165 15.48 5.26 6.58
N LEU A 166 14.72 5.44 7.65
CA LEU A 166 13.26 5.28 7.65
C LEU A 166 12.58 6.31 6.75
N ALA A 167 13.03 7.57 6.78
CA ALA A 167 12.57 8.61 5.86
C ALA A 167 12.88 8.25 4.40
N ALA A 168 14.05 7.67 4.12
CA ALA A 168 14.38 7.19 2.78
C ALA A 168 13.46 6.04 2.34
N ALA A 169 13.26 5.04 3.20
CA ALA A 169 12.37 3.93 2.91
C ALA A 169 10.94 4.43 2.61
N ALA A 170 10.43 5.35 3.43
CA ALA A 170 9.11 5.93 3.26
C ALA A 170 8.97 6.80 2.01
N LEU A 171 9.96 7.63 1.66
CA LEU A 171 9.89 8.45 0.44
C LEU A 171 9.96 7.62 -0.85
N LEU A 172 10.61 6.46 -0.79
CA LEU A 172 10.94 5.66 -1.98
C LEU A 172 10.08 4.40 -2.13
N HIS A 173 9.17 4.13 -1.18
CA HIS A 173 8.44 2.87 -1.09
C HIS A 173 7.66 2.53 -2.37
N ASP A 174 7.10 3.56 -3.01
CA ASP A 174 6.22 3.45 -4.17
C ASP A 174 6.85 3.88 -5.50
N LEU A 175 8.18 4.04 -5.57
CA LEU A 175 8.86 4.30 -6.84
C LEU A 175 8.60 3.22 -7.91
N GLY A 176 8.25 2.01 -7.49
CA GLY A 176 7.85 0.93 -8.39
C GLY A 176 6.57 1.23 -9.18
N VAL A 177 5.69 2.11 -8.68
CA VAL A 177 4.44 2.49 -9.36
C VAL A 177 4.73 3.27 -10.64
N LEU A 178 5.83 4.03 -10.71
CA LEU A 178 6.27 4.72 -11.95
C LEU A 178 6.51 3.75 -13.12
N HIS A 179 6.72 2.47 -12.82
CA HIS A 179 6.99 1.45 -13.82
C HIS A 179 5.74 0.65 -14.22
N MET A 180 4.60 0.90 -13.58
CA MET A 180 3.32 0.25 -13.84
C MET A 180 2.50 0.98 -14.89
N ASP A 181 1.52 0.28 -15.47
CA ASP A 181 0.57 0.86 -16.41
C ASP A 181 -0.26 1.98 -15.74
N PRO A 182 -0.32 3.20 -16.28
CA PRO A 182 -1.19 4.25 -15.76
C PRO A 182 -2.66 3.86 -15.63
N ALA A 183 -3.14 2.86 -16.38
CA ALA A 183 -4.51 2.35 -16.23
C ALA A 183 -4.81 1.79 -14.83
N TRP A 184 -3.80 1.47 -14.02
CA TRP A 184 -3.98 1.05 -12.62
C TRP A 184 -4.44 2.18 -11.69
N ASP A 185 -4.25 3.44 -12.09
CA ASP A 185 -4.68 4.61 -11.32
C ASP A 185 -6.11 5.03 -11.65
N ASP A 186 -6.75 4.40 -12.64
CA ASP A 186 -8.13 4.68 -13.01
C ASP A 186 -9.09 4.11 -11.95
N PRO A 187 -9.83 4.95 -11.20
CA PRO A 187 -10.77 4.49 -10.18
C PRO A 187 -11.94 3.66 -10.75
N ASP A 188 -12.25 3.81 -12.04
CA ASP A 188 -13.28 3.03 -12.73
C ASP A 188 -12.73 1.66 -13.21
N HIS A 189 -11.40 1.50 -13.26
CA HIS A 189 -10.73 0.25 -13.59
C HIS A 189 -10.59 -0.63 -12.34
N LYS A 190 -11.71 -1.14 -11.81
CA LYS A 190 -11.72 -2.07 -10.66
C LYS A 190 -11.08 -3.40 -11.05
N VAL A 191 -9.81 -3.55 -10.72
CA VAL A 191 -9.10 -4.81 -10.94
C VAL A 191 -9.25 -5.75 -9.75
N VAL A 192 -9.80 -6.94 -10.01
CA VAL A 192 -10.10 -7.97 -9.01
C VAL A 192 -9.40 -9.28 -9.38
N GLY A 193 -9.02 -10.08 -8.36
CA GLY A 193 -8.50 -11.43 -8.57
C GLY A 193 -7.13 -11.47 -9.27
N VAL A 194 -6.99 -12.32 -10.29
CA VAL A 194 -5.70 -12.63 -10.95
C VAL A 194 -5.03 -11.41 -11.59
N GLN A 195 -5.84 -10.44 -12.04
CA GLN A 195 -5.34 -9.23 -12.69
C GLN A 195 -4.55 -8.35 -11.69
N ARG A 196 -4.86 -8.37 -10.37
CA ARG A 196 -4.12 -7.59 -9.34
C ARG A 196 -2.65 -7.99 -9.14
N LYS A 197 -2.14 -9.03 -9.82
CA LYS A 197 -0.73 -9.45 -9.73
C LYS A 197 0.24 -8.29 -9.99
N HIS A 198 -0.12 -7.33 -10.85
CA HIS A 198 0.71 -6.16 -11.14
C HIS A 198 0.86 -5.21 -9.95
N LEU A 199 -0.17 -5.05 -9.10
CA LEU A 199 -0.10 -4.21 -7.91
C LEU A 199 0.87 -4.75 -6.86
N VAL A 200 1.12 -6.06 -6.84
CA VAL A 200 2.07 -6.70 -5.91
C VAL A 200 3.52 -6.53 -6.37
N ALA A 201 3.75 -6.07 -7.60
CA ALA A 201 5.09 -5.92 -8.15
C ALA A 201 5.78 -4.63 -7.68
N HIS A 202 5.06 -3.54 -7.38
CA HIS A 202 5.71 -2.26 -7.06
C HIS A 202 6.64 -2.30 -5.82
N PRO A 203 6.33 -3.01 -4.71
CA PRO A 203 7.27 -3.06 -3.58
C PRO A 203 8.55 -3.80 -3.96
N ILE A 204 8.43 -4.79 -4.86
CA ILE A 204 9.57 -5.57 -5.37
C ILE A 204 10.41 -4.67 -6.29
N THR A 205 9.78 -3.99 -7.24
CA THR A 205 10.46 -3.07 -8.16
C THR A 205 11.16 -1.93 -7.42
N ALA A 206 10.50 -1.30 -6.46
CA ALA A 206 11.09 -0.25 -5.62
C ALA A 206 12.27 -0.77 -4.78
N MET A 207 12.11 -1.94 -4.13
CA MET A 207 13.19 -2.59 -3.38
C MET A 207 14.41 -2.86 -4.28
N LEU A 208 14.22 -3.36 -5.50
CA LEU A 208 15.30 -3.65 -6.44
C LEU A 208 16.04 -2.36 -6.85
N MET A 209 15.32 -1.27 -7.13
CA MET A 209 15.93 0.03 -7.46
C MET A 209 16.77 0.58 -6.31
N ILE A 210 16.23 0.53 -5.09
CA ILE A 210 16.92 0.99 -3.89
C ILE A 210 18.18 0.17 -3.64
N ARG A 211 18.08 -1.16 -3.75
CA ARG A 211 19.20 -2.09 -3.57
C ARG A 211 20.32 -1.86 -4.58
N ASP A 212 19.94 -1.62 -5.84
CA ASP A 212 20.88 -1.36 -6.94
C ASP A 212 21.71 -0.08 -6.74
N THR A 213 21.20 0.92 -6.01
CA THR A 213 21.99 2.13 -5.69
C THR A 213 23.22 1.83 -4.83
N GLN A 214 23.20 0.77 -4.02
CA GLN A 214 24.22 0.45 -3.00
C GLN A 214 24.50 1.57 -1.98
N VAL A 215 23.64 2.59 -1.92
CA VAL A 215 23.78 3.74 -0.99
C VAL A 215 23.10 3.47 0.34
N TYR A 216 22.00 2.71 0.32
CA TYR A 216 21.19 2.43 1.50
C TYR A 216 21.58 1.10 2.16
N PRO A 217 21.47 0.99 3.50
CA PRO A 217 21.63 -0.30 4.16
C PRO A 217 20.45 -1.22 3.82
N ARG A 218 20.68 -2.54 3.91
CA ARG A 218 19.67 -3.57 3.62
C ARG A 218 18.33 -3.36 4.33
N ALA A 219 18.35 -2.76 5.52
CA ALA A 219 17.14 -2.47 6.28
C ALA A 219 16.16 -1.56 5.52
N VAL A 220 16.64 -0.66 4.66
CA VAL A 220 15.78 0.24 3.85
C VAL A 220 15.08 -0.54 2.75
N ASP A 221 15.81 -1.33 1.97
CA ASP A 221 15.22 -2.10 0.86
C ASP A 221 14.25 -3.18 1.37
N VAL A 222 14.55 -3.80 2.51
CA VAL A 222 13.65 -4.75 3.16
C VAL A 222 12.39 -4.06 3.69
N ALA A 223 12.50 -2.87 4.29
CA ALA A 223 11.34 -2.12 4.75
C ALA A 223 10.41 -1.75 3.60
N VAL A 224 10.98 -1.31 2.47
CA VAL A 224 10.23 -1.03 1.24
C VAL A 224 9.57 -2.29 0.70
N LEU A 225 10.20 -3.46 0.76
CA LEU A 225 9.53 -4.70 0.37
C LEU A 225 8.35 -5.06 1.30
N GLU A 226 8.40 -4.62 2.57
CA GLU A 226 7.49 -5.03 3.63
C GLU A 226 6.33 -4.07 3.92
N HIS A 227 6.26 -2.90 3.27
CA HIS A 227 5.28 -1.86 3.63
C HIS A 227 3.81 -2.27 3.42
N HIS A 228 3.56 -3.34 2.66
CA HIS A 228 2.23 -3.96 2.52
C HIS A 228 2.06 -5.29 3.26
N GLU A 229 3.05 -5.70 4.06
CA GLU A 229 2.91 -6.82 4.98
C GLU A 229 1.93 -6.49 6.10
N ARG A 230 1.45 -7.52 6.81
CA ARG A 230 0.50 -7.36 7.92
C ARG A 230 0.90 -8.29 9.05
N MET A 231 0.73 -7.84 10.30
CA MET A 231 1.17 -8.59 11.48
C MET A 231 0.54 -9.99 11.57
N ASP A 232 -0.62 -10.21 10.94
CA ASP A 232 -1.34 -11.49 10.89
C ASP A 232 -0.99 -12.36 9.65
N GLY A 233 0.00 -11.98 8.85
CA GLY A 233 0.41 -12.70 7.64
C GLY A 233 -0.54 -12.57 6.45
N SER A 234 -1.52 -11.66 6.49
CA SER A 234 -2.44 -11.43 5.35
C SER A 234 -1.82 -10.59 4.23
N GLY A 235 -0.75 -9.86 4.53
CA GLY A 235 -0.08 -8.93 3.63
C GLY A 235 0.68 -9.59 2.46
N TYR A 236 1.43 -8.75 1.77
CA TYR A 236 2.20 -9.10 0.57
C TYR A 236 3.47 -8.24 0.48
N PRO A 237 4.47 -8.63 -0.33
CA PRO A 237 4.51 -9.75 -1.28
C PRO A 237 4.87 -11.11 -0.66
N ARG A 238 5.47 -11.16 0.52
CA ARG A 238 5.96 -12.40 1.15
C ARG A 238 4.98 -13.04 2.12
N GLY A 239 4.01 -12.28 2.63
CA GLY A 239 3.01 -12.79 3.58
C GLY A 239 3.62 -13.09 4.95
N LEU A 240 4.58 -12.25 5.37
CA LEU A 240 5.26 -12.35 6.65
C LEU A 240 4.32 -12.01 7.80
N ALA A 241 4.53 -12.62 8.96
CA ALA A 241 3.70 -12.40 10.15
C ALA A 241 4.55 -11.98 11.36
N GLY A 242 3.96 -11.16 12.23
CA GLY A 242 4.49 -10.84 13.55
C GLY A 242 5.97 -10.45 13.54
N ALA A 243 6.79 -11.29 14.17
CA ALA A 243 8.20 -11.05 14.39
C ALA A 243 9.05 -11.09 13.10
N ASP A 244 8.56 -11.76 12.04
CA ASP A 244 9.28 -11.94 10.78
C ASP A 244 9.33 -10.66 9.93
N ILE A 245 8.40 -9.73 10.17
CA ILE A 245 8.43 -8.39 9.57
C ILE A 245 9.49 -7.56 10.31
N SER A 246 10.38 -6.90 9.58
CA SER A 246 11.43 -6.06 10.14
C SER A 246 10.86 -4.88 10.93
N VAL A 247 11.67 -4.31 11.83
CA VAL A 247 11.26 -3.15 12.64
C VAL A 247 10.83 -1.97 11.76
N LEU A 248 11.60 -1.64 10.73
CA LEU A 248 11.26 -0.56 9.79
C LEU A 248 10.04 -0.93 8.93
N GLY A 249 9.91 -2.19 8.49
CA GLY A 249 8.72 -2.67 7.76
C GLY A 249 7.44 -2.55 8.59
N ARG A 250 7.50 -2.82 9.90
CA ARG A 250 6.36 -2.60 10.82
C ARG A 250 5.98 -1.14 10.98
N ILE A 251 6.95 -0.23 10.91
CA ILE A 251 6.65 1.21 10.91
C ILE A 251 6.01 1.61 9.58
N LEU A 252 6.60 1.19 8.45
CA LEU A 252 6.11 1.53 7.12
C LEU A 252 4.67 1.02 6.90
N LEU A 253 4.36 -0.22 7.30
CA LEU A 253 3.01 -0.76 7.09
C LEU A 253 1.91 -0.03 7.89
N LEU A 254 2.26 0.59 9.03
CA LEU A 254 1.32 1.42 9.76
C LEU A 254 1.26 2.82 9.14
N ALA A 255 2.41 3.41 8.80
CA ALA A 255 2.49 4.70 8.15
C ALA A 255 1.67 4.75 6.85
N GLU A 256 1.77 3.69 6.04
CA GLU A 256 0.98 3.45 4.83
C GLU A 256 -0.52 3.62 5.07
N VAL A 257 -1.06 2.92 6.07
CA VAL A 257 -2.50 2.96 6.37
C VAL A 257 -2.90 4.32 6.93
N VAL A 258 -2.09 4.93 7.78
CA VAL A 258 -2.41 6.24 8.34
C VAL A 258 -2.45 7.31 7.24
N ALA A 259 -1.44 7.34 6.36
CA ALA A 259 -1.36 8.28 5.25
C ALA A 259 -2.53 8.10 4.26
N ALA A 260 -2.76 6.86 3.79
CA ALA A 260 -3.80 6.56 2.84
C ALA A 260 -5.22 6.89 3.35
N PHE A 261 -5.47 6.80 4.66
CA PHE A 261 -6.78 7.16 5.22
C PHE A 261 -7.07 8.66 5.16
N TYR A 262 -6.06 9.51 5.40
CA TYR A 262 -6.20 10.96 5.32
C TYR A 262 -6.23 11.48 3.89
N GLU A 263 -5.72 10.72 2.92
CA GLU A 263 -5.81 11.06 1.48
C GLU A 263 -7.12 10.59 0.85
N LYS A 264 -7.64 9.44 1.29
CA LYS A 264 -8.82 8.82 0.69
C LYS A 264 -10.14 9.39 1.19
N TYR A 265 -10.18 9.86 2.44
CA TYR A 265 -11.41 10.25 3.11
C TYR A 265 -11.37 11.71 3.54
N ASP A 266 -12.14 12.55 2.85
CA ASP A 266 -12.37 13.94 3.27
C ASP A 266 -13.31 14.01 4.48
N ASP A 267 -14.13 12.97 4.69
CA ASP A 267 -15.14 12.93 5.74
C ASP A 267 -14.67 12.11 6.95
N MET A 268 -14.30 12.81 8.03
CA MET A 268 -13.92 12.23 9.32
C MET A 268 -12.80 11.15 9.21
N PRO A 269 -11.67 11.43 8.52
CA PRO A 269 -10.59 10.44 8.32
C PRO A 269 -10.03 9.90 9.65
N ALA A 270 -9.90 10.75 10.68
CA ALA A 270 -9.41 10.36 12.00
C ALA A 270 -10.30 9.30 12.66
N GLN A 271 -11.63 9.49 12.62
CA GLN A 271 -12.60 8.57 13.22
C GLN A 271 -12.62 7.23 12.49
N ARG A 272 -12.61 7.26 11.14
CA ARG A 272 -12.53 6.07 10.30
C ARG A 272 -11.26 5.28 10.57
N LEU A 273 -10.11 5.96 10.64
CA LEU A 273 -8.82 5.33 10.94
C LEU A 273 -8.81 4.73 12.35
N SER A 274 -9.30 5.46 13.35
CA SER A 274 -9.40 4.98 14.74
C SER A 274 -10.22 3.69 14.83
N LEU A 275 -11.38 3.64 14.17
CA LEU A 275 -12.21 2.44 14.11
C LEU A 275 -11.49 1.29 13.42
N VAL A 276 -10.88 1.52 12.26
CA VAL A 276 -10.14 0.47 11.51
C VAL A 276 -8.97 -0.08 12.31
N LEU A 277 -8.21 0.76 13.01
CA LEU A 277 -7.09 0.31 13.86
C LEU A 277 -7.57 -0.56 15.03
N ARG A 278 -8.73 -0.25 15.63
CA ARG A 278 -9.32 -1.04 16.73
C ARG A 278 -9.86 -2.39 16.24
N LEU A 279 -10.62 -2.40 15.14
CA LEU A 279 -11.19 -3.61 14.56
C LEU A 279 -10.12 -4.57 14.03
N ASN A 280 -9.03 -4.02 13.50
CA ASN A 280 -7.93 -4.77 12.92
C ASN A 280 -6.69 -4.82 13.83
N HIS A 281 -6.86 -4.80 15.15
CA HIS A 281 -5.74 -4.74 16.10
C HIS A 281 -4.68 -5.83 15.92
N ARG A 282 -5.02 -6.97 15.28
CA ARG A 282 -4.07 -8.06 14.95
C ARG A 282 -3.24 -7.83 13.68
N LYS A 283 -3.67 -6.91 12.80
CA LYS A 283 -2.96 -6.58 11.55
C LYS A 283 -1.87 -5.54 11.74
N PHE A 284 -1.95 -4.77 12.83
CA PHE A 284 -1.10 -3.62 13.08
C PHE A 284 -0.25 -3.80 14.36
N PRO A 285 0.96 -3.23 14.42
CA PRO A 285 1.79 -3.30 15.62
C PRO A 285 1.18 -2.45 16.74
N SER A 286 0.69 -3.09 17.81
CA SER A 286 -0.03 -2.42 18.90
C SER A 286 0.76 -1.28 19.56
N ALA A 287 2.06 -1.47 19.75
CA ALA A 287 2.95 -0.44 20.30
C ALA A 287 3.00 0.83 19.42
N LEU A 288 2.99 0.69 18.10
CA LEU A 288 2.98 1.83 17.18
C LEU A 288 1.59 2.47 17.09
N VAL A 289 0.53 1.65 17.09
CA VAL A 289 -0.86 2.13 17.13
C VAL A 289 -1.12 3.00 18.36
N ALA A 290 -0.51 2.67 19.51
CA ALA A 290 -0.61 3.45 20.73
C ALA A 290 -0.04 4.88 20.61
N HIS A 291 0.84 5.16 19.63
CA HIS A 291 1.32 6.51 19.34
C HIS A 291 0.38 7.32 18.44
N ILE A 292 -0.45 6.65 17.64
CA ILE A 292 -1.36 7.29 16.68
C ILE A 292 -2.74 7.54 17.29
N LEU A 293 -3.32 6.56 17.99
CA LEU A 293 -4.68 6.66 18.53
C LEU A 293 -4.96 7.93 19.34
N PRO A 294 -4.03 8.45 20.18
CA PRO A 294 -4.27 9.70 20.90
C PRO A 294 -4.42 10.93 19.99
N LEU A 295 -3.82 10.90 18.79
CA LEU A 295 -3.91 12.00 17.81
C LEU A 295 -5.23 12.00 17.04
N LEU A 296 -5.94 10.86 17.02
CA LEU A 296 -7.18 10.70 16.26
C LEU A 296 -8.43 11.13 17.06
N GLN A 297 -8.25 11.69 18.25
CA GLN A 297 -9.32 12.11 19.13
C GLN A 297 -9.81 13.51 18.78
N GLU A 298 -10.59 13.63 17.70
CA GLU A 298 -11.37 14.85 17.44
C GLU A 298 -12.81 14.69 17.96
N GLU A 299 -13.23 15.57 18.86
CA GLU A 299 -14.64 15.85 19.12
C GLU A 299 -15.20 16.71 17.98
N VAL A 300 -16.15 16.16 17.23
CA VAL A 300 -17.53 16.64 17.05
C VAL A 300 -18.14 15.84 15.90
N ALA A 301 -18.93 14.82 16.25
CA ALA A 301 -19.90 14.22 15.34
C ALA A 301 -20.99 15.26 15.05
N ARG A 302 -21.09 15.76 13.82
CA ARG A 302 -22.34 16.36 13.36
C ARG A 302 -23.23 15.21 12.89
N GLU A 303 -24.32 14.92 13.60
CA GLU A 303 -25.29 13.86 13.21
C GLU A 303 -25.69 13.92 11.73
N SER A 304 -25.82 15.13 11.18
CA SER A 304 -26.12 15.37 9.76
C SER A 304 -25.07 14.79 8.79
N ALA A 305 -23.78 14.78 9.18
CA ALA A 305 -22.71 14.20 8.37
C ALA A 305 -22.64 12.65 8.47
N LEU A 306 -23.20 12.08 9.54
CA LEU A 306 -23.17 10.65 9.81
C LEU A 306 -24.35 9.89 9.16
N MET A 307 -25.50 10.55 9.00
CA MET A 307 -26.70 9.92 8.43
C MET A 307 -26.49 9.25 7.06
N PRO A 308 -25.79 9.86 6.08
CA PRO A 308 -25.52 9.19 4.80
C PRO A 308 -24.69 7.90 4.95
N LEU A 309 -23.82 7.83 5.97
CA LEU A 309 -22.96 6.68 6.18
C LEU A 309 -23.74 5.46 6.67
N GLY A 310 -24.75 5.65 7.51
CA GLY A 310 -25.57 4.59 8.08
C GLY A 310 -26.52 3.92 7.09
N ASN A 311 -26.86 4.57 5.97
CA ASN A 311 -27.83 4.06 4.98
C ASN A 311 -27.44 2.71 4.37
N ASP A 312 -26.15 2.43 4.28
CA ASP A 312 -25.66 1.18 3.70
C ASP A 312 -25.58 0.03 4.73
N ALA A 313 -25.77 0.29 6.03
CA ALA A 313 -25.55 -0.68 7.11
C ALA A 313 -26.30 -1.99 6.87
N SER A 314 -27.61 -1.92 6.61
CA SER A 314 -28.46 -3.10 6.40
C SER A 314 -27.95 -3.95 5.22
N ARG A 315 -27.70 -3.31 4.07
CA ARG A 315 -27.20 -4.02 2.88
C ARG A 315 -25.85 -4.69 3.14
N GLN A 316 -24.97 -4.04 3.89
CA GLN A 316 -23.65 -4.58 4.22
C GLN A 316 -23.75 -5.79 5.16
N ILE A 317 -24.64 -5.73 6.16
CA ILE A 317 -24.94 -6.84 7.05
C ILE A 317 -25.45 -8.05 6.26
N ASP A 318 -26.41 -7.83 5.36
CA ASP A 318 -26.98 -8.89 4.52
C ASP A 318 -25.89 -9.55 3.65
N LEU A 319 -25.06 -8.75 2.98
CA LEU A 319 -23.94 -9.26 2.18
C LEU A 319 -22.92 -10.05 3.01
N LEU A 320 -22.61 -9.61 4.22
CA LEU A 320 -21.71 -10.34 5.13
C LEU A 320 -22.33 -11.66 5.60
N ALA A 321 -23.63 -11.67 5.91
CA ALA A 321 -24.35 -12.90 6.24
C ALA A 321 -24.34 -13.89 5.09
N GLU A 322 -24.68 -13.44 3.86
CA GLU A 322 -24.63 -14.26 2.65
C GLU A 322 -23.21 -14.85 2.43
N ALA A 323 -22.16 -14.07 2.68
CA ALA A 323 -20.77 -14.52 2.50
C ALA A 323 -20.40 -15.69 3.42
N PHE A 324 -20.75 -15.60 4.70
CA PHE A 324 -20.48 -16.66 5.68
C PHE A 324 -21.35 -17.89 5.43
N GLU A 325 -22.62 -17.70 5.10
CA GLU A 325 -23.52 -18.81 4.77
C GLU A 325 -23.10 -19.55 3.51
N CYS A 326 -22.67 -18.82 2.47
CA CYS A 326 -22.12 -19.42 1.26
C CYS A 326 -20.92 -20.31 1.59
N TRP A 327 -20.00 -19.84 2.44
CA TRP A 327 -18.85 -20.64 2.86
C TRP A 327 -19.26 -21.88 3.68
N ASP A 328 -20.18 -21.73 4.64
CA ASP A 328 -20.67 -22.84 5.45
C ASP A 328 -21.36 -23.92 4.59
N GLN A 329 -22.15 -23.52 3.58
CA GLN A 329 -22.80 -24.44 2.64
C GLN A 329 -21.76 -25.19 1.80
N LEU A 330 -20.78 -24.49 1.23
CA LEU A 330 -19.71 -25.10 0.44
C LEU A 330 -18.89 -26.10 1.28
N LYS A 331 -18.58 -25.76 2.54
CA LYS A 331 -17.91 -26.69 3.46
C LYS A 331 -18.74 -27.93 3.76
N THR A 332 -20.04 -27.76 3.99
CA THR A 332 -20.95 -28.88 4.32
C THR A 332 -21.15 -29.83 3.14
N ALA A 333 -21.05 -29.31 1.91
CA ALA A 333 -21.13 -30.10 0.68
C ALA A 333 -19.85 -30.92 0.38
N LEU A 334 -18.74 -30.69 1.10
CA LEU A 334 -17.51 -31.45 0.87
C LEU A 334 -17.62 -32.89 1.37
N PRO A 335 -17.00 -33.86 0.67
CA PRO A 335 -16.88 -35.22 1.19
C PRO A 335 -16.22 -35.22 2.58
N PRO A 336 -16.66 -36.06 3.54
CA PRO A 336 -16.17 -36.06 4.93
C PRO A 336 -14.65 -36.20 5.05
N GLU A 337 -14.04 -36.93 4.12
CA GLU A 337 -12.58 -37.14 4.09
C GLU A 337 -11.79 -35.90 3.66
N THR A 338 -12.41 -34.97 2.93
CA THR A 338 -11.74 -33.82 2.31
C THR A 338 -11.43 -32.73 3.32
N SER A 339 -12.36 -32.43 4.23
CA SER A 339 -12.17 -31.43 5.30
C SER A 339 -11.07 -31.84 6.29
N VAL A 340 -10.99 -33.13 6.60
CA VAL A 340 -9.99 -33.69 7.55
C VAL A 340 -8.60 -33.85 6.91
N LYS A 341 -8.52 -34.05 5.58
CA LYS A 341 -7.27 -34.24 4.83
C LYS A 341 -6.68 -32.93 4.26
N ALA A 342 -7.27 -31.76 4.52
CA ALA A 342 -6.78 -30.50 3.97
C ALA A 342 -5.34 -30.23 4.45
N LEU A 343 -4.39 -30.15 3.50
CA LEU A 343 -2.98 -29.98 3.81
C LEU A 343 -2.73 -28.62 4.51
N PRO A 344 -1.84 -28.58 5.53
CA PRO A 344 -1.38 -27.31 6.08
C PRO A 344 -0.86 -26.39 4.97
N GLY A 345 -1.35 -25.16 4.92
CA GLY A 345 -0.98 -24.19 3.88
C GLY A 345 -1.72 -24.36 2.55
N SER A 346 -2.81 -25.14 2.49
CA SER A 346 -3.73 -25.16 1.35
C SER A 346 -4.61 -23.90 1.29
N ALA A 347 -5.18 -23.62 0.10
CA ALA A 347 -6.10 -22.51 -0.11
C ALA A 347 -7.35 -22.62 0.78
N PHE A 348 -7.84 -23.85 1.01
CA PHE A 348 -8.99 -24.12 1.89
C PHE A 348 -8.70 -23.71 3.32
N VAL A 349 -7.59 -24.19 3.90
CA VAL A 349 -7.19 -23.86 5.28
C VAL A 349 -6.96 -22.36 5.43
N PHE A 350 -6.38 -21.71 4.41
CA PHE A 350 -6.21 -20.26 4.41
C PHE A 350 -7.55 -19.51 4.41
N LEU A 351 -8.44 -19.82 3.48
CA LEU A 351 -9.74 -19.16 3.36
C LEU A 351 -10.56 -19.34 4.64
N ASP A 352 -10.67 -20.58 5.13
CA ASP A 352 -11.44 -20.90 6.35
C ASP A 352 -10.91 -20.14 7.56
N ALA A 353 -9.58 -20.17 7.78
CA ALA A 353 -8.97 -19.46 8.90
C ALA A 353 -9.19 -17.93 8.82
N ARG A 354 -9.20 -17.36 7.62
CA ARG A 354 -9.43 -15.92 7.42
C ARG A 354 -10.88 -15.52 7.64
N LEU A 355 -11.83 -16.31 7.16
CA LEU A 355 -13.25 -16.07 7.40
C LEU A 355 -13.59 -16.25 8.88
N LEU A 356 -13.04 -17.26 9.55
CA LEU A 356 -13.21 -17.45 10.99
C LEU A 356 -12.62 -16.28 11.79
N ALA A 357 -11.44 -15.78 11.40
CA ALA A 357 -10.82 -14.62 12.04
C ALA A 357 -11.67 -13.35 11.86
N LEU A 358 -12.22 -13.12 10.66
CA LEU A 358 -13.13 -12.01 10.40
C LEU A 358 -14.41 -12.14 11.23
N GLN A 359 -15.01 -13.33 11.28
CA GLN A 359 -16.20 -13.60 12.09
C GLN A 359 -15.94 -13.30 13.57
N LYS A 360 -14.79 -13.72 14.10
CA LYS A 360 -14.39 -13.43 15.48
C LYS A 360 -14.19 -11.92 15.72
N ALA A 361 -13.56 -11.21 14.78
CA ALA A 361 -13.38 -9.76 14.88
C ALA A 361 -14.74 -9.03 14.88
N LEU A 362 -15.68 -9.46 14.04
CA LEU A 362 -17.04 -8.94 14.02
C LEU A 362 -17.79 -9.20 15.33
N LEU A 363 -17.64 -10.40 15.93
CA LEU A 363 -18.19 -10.70 17.26
C LEU A 363 -17.59 -9.81 18.36
N GLU A 364 -16.26 -9.66 18.37
CA GLU A 364 -15.56 -8.79 19.33
C GLU A 364 -15.99 -7.31 19.20
N ALA A 365 -16.38 -6.90 17.98
CA ALA A 365 -16.91 -5.57 17.68
C ALA A 365 -18.42 -5.42 17.92
N GLY A 366 -19.14 -6.46 18.36
CA GLY A 366 -20.60 -6.43 18.50
C GLY A 366 -21.35 -6.33 17.16
N SER A 367 -20.71 -6.68 16.06
CA SER A 367 -21.17 -6.46 14.68
C SER A 367 -21.32 -7.76 13.89
N HIS A 368 -21.69 -8.86 14.55
CA HIS A 368 -21.84 -10.13 13.86
C HIS A 368 -23.14 -10.18 13.03
N PRO A 369 -23.11 -10.56 11.74
CA PRO A 369 -24.28 -10.44 10.86
C PRO A 369 -25.53 -11.16 11.36
N ARG A 370 -25.38 -12.38 11.91
CA ARG A 370 -26.49 -13.17 12.48
C ARG A 370 -27.12 -12.56 13.76
N GLN A 371 -26.43 -11.64 14.43
CA GLN A 371 -26.92 -10.96 15.65
C GLN A 371 -27.42 -9.54 15.35
N GLN A 372 -27.01 -8.95 14.22
CA GLN A 372 -27.33 -7.55 13.91
C GLN A 372 -28.70 -7.33 13.28
N GLY A 373 -29.32 -8.35 12.67
CA GLY A 373 -30.70 -8.23 12.17
C GLY A 373 -31.68 -7.75 13.25
N GLU A 374 -31.48 -8.18 14.51
CA GLU A 374 -32.27 -7.73 15.67
C GLU A 374 -31.79 -6.38 16.22
N LEU A 375 -30.49 -6.08 16.12
CA LEU A 375 -29.88 -4.82 16.58
C LEU A 375 -30.27 -3.63 15.69
N MET A 376 -30.52 -3.84 14.40
CA MET A 376 -30.96 -2.78 13.48
C MET A 376 -32.27 -2.12 13.89
N ALA A 377 -33.20 -2.89 14.48
CA ALA A 377 -34.45 -2.33 15.01
C ALA A 377 -34.20 -1.44 16.24
N GLN A 378 -33.16 -1.74 17.04
CA GLN A 378 -32.82 -0.99 18.25
C GLN A 378 -32.04 0.30 17.94
N LEU A 379 -31.30 0.32 16.84
CA LEU A 379 -30.54 1.48 16.37
C LEU A 379 -31.36 2.42 15.47
N GLN A 380 -32.67 2.15 15.28
CA GLN A 380 -33.55 3.06 14.56
C GLN A 380 -33.62 4.42 15.27
N GLY A 381 -33.14 5.47 14.59
CA GLY A 381 -33.06 6.82 15.13
C GLY A 381 -31.72 7.18 15.78
N ASP A 382 -30.80 6.21 15.94
CA ASP A 382 -29.42 6.45 16.36
C ASP A 382 -28.50 6.59 15.14
N ALA A 383 -28.34 7.82 14.65
CA ALA A 383 -27.51 8.10 13.47
C ALA A 383 -26.02 7.76 13.69
N ILE A 384 -25.54 7.84 14.94
CA ILE A 384 -24.15 7.56 15.28
C ILE A 384 -23.92 6.05 15.25
N GLY A 385 -24.74 5.28 15.97
CA GLY A 385 -24.65 3.81 15.97
C GLY A 385 -24.82 3.22 14.57
N MET A 386 -25.72 3.78 13.74
CA MET A 386 -25.86 3.35 12.35
C MET A 386 -24.62 3.64 11.50
N ALA A 387 -23.98 4.80 11.66
CA ALA A 387 -22.75 5.12 10.95
C ALA A 387 -21.59 4.21 11.38
N GLU A 388 -21.46 3.90 12.67
CA GLU A 388 -20.43 2.99 13.18
C GLU A 388 -20.60 1.58 12.62
N VAL A 389 -21.83 1.05 12.61
CA VAL A 389 -22.13 -0.26 12.01
C VAL A 389 -21.78 -0.27 10.53
N ALA A 390 -22.12 0.79 9.78
CA ALA A 390 -21.79 0.87 8.36
C ALA A 390 -20.28 1.02 8.10
N LEU A 391 -19.51 1.61 9.03
CA LEU A 391 -18.05 1.64 8.92
C LEU A 391 -17.45 0.26 9.15
N VAL A 392 -17.93 -0.47 10.17
CA VAL A 392 -17.54 -1.86 10.43
C VAL A 392 -17.88 -2.74 9.22
N GLY A 393 -19.09 -2.58 8.68
CA GLY A 393 -19.57 -3.32 7.51
C GLY A 393 -18.71 -3.10 6.27
N ARG A 394 -18.41 -1.84 5.92
CA ARG A 394 -17.50 -1.51 4.81
C ARG A 394 -16.12 -2.14 4.97
N GLU A 395 -15.54 -2.05 6.16
CA GLU A 395 -14.24 -2.64 6.44
C GLU A 395 -14.28 -4.16 6.32
N ALA A 396 -15.33 -4.82 6.83
CA ALA A 396 -15.49 -6.26 6.72
C ALA A 396 -15.67 -6.73 5.27
N LEU A 397 -16.47 -6.02 4.45
CA LEU A 397 -16.61 -6.32 3.03
C LEU A 397 -15.28 -6.12 2.27
N TRP A 398 -14.53 -5.07 2.60
CA TRP A 398 -13.18 -4.87 2.07
C TRP A 398 -12.24 -6.03 2.45
N GLN A 399 -12.36 -6.57 3.66
CA GLN A 399 -11.60 -7.75 4.08
C GLN A 399 -12.00 -9.00 3.31
N LEU A 400 -13.27 -9.23 3.03
CA LEU A 400 -13.70 -10.33 2.15
C LEU A 400 -13.05 -10.20 0.77
N GLN A 401 -13.05 -9.00 0.19
CA GLN A 401 -12.39 -8.75 -1.08
C GLN A 401 -10.86 -9.00 -1.01
N SER A 402 -10.23 -8.62 0.10
CA SER A 402 -8.81 -8.89 0.36
C SER A 402 -8.51 -10.39 0.45
N ILE A 403 -9.39 -11.16 1.09
CA ILE A 403 -9.29 -12.62 1.17
C ILE A 403 -9.35 -13.25 -0.24
N VAL A 404 -10.31 -12.83 -1.08
CA VAL A 404 -10.41 -13.27 -2.49
C VAL A 404 -9.10 -13.00 -3.24
N ASN A 405 -8.60 -11.78 -3.13
CA ASN A 405 -7.37 -11.37 -3.80
C ASN A 405 -6.15 -12.18 -3.32
N ALA A 406 -6.06 -12.44 -2.01
CA ALA A 406 -4.99 -13.24 -1.44
C ALA A 406 -5.06 -14.71 -1.87
N SER A 407 -6.27 -15.29 -1.97
CA SER A 407 -6.49 -16.65 -2.45
C SER A 407 -5.99 -16.81 -3.88
N TYR A 408 -6.42 -15.95 -4.81
CA TYR A 408 -5.98 -15.99 -6.21
C TYR A 408 -4.50 -15.67 -6.40
N ARG A 409 -3.92 -14.83 -5.53
CA ARG A 409 -2.49 -14.53 -5.55
C ARG A 409 -1.65 -15.73 -5.14
N ARG A 410 -2.02 -16.40 -4.06
CA ARG A 410 -1.24 -17.49 -3.44
C ARG A 410 -1.44 -18.83 -4.15
N TRP A 411 -2.64 -19.06 -4.70
CA TRP A 411 -2.98 -20.27 -5.45
C TRP A 411 -3.59 -19.92 -6.81
N PRO A 412 -2.78 -19.47 -7.79
CA PRO A 412 -3.26 -19.15 -9.14
C PRO A 412 -3.98 -20.32 -9.84
N GLN A 413 -3.64 -21.55 -9.47
CA GLN A 413 -4.23 -22.81 -9.96
C GLN A 413 -5.64 -23.09 -9.43
N LEU A 414 -6.21 -22.25 -8.55
CA LEU A 414 -7.59 -22.41 -8.09
C LEU A 414 -8.60 -22.43 -9.25
N ALA A 415 -8.28 -21.79 -10.38
CA ALA A 415 -9.09 -21.81 -11.59
C ALA A 415 -9.26 -23.23 -12.17
N ASP A 416 -8.29 -24.12 -11.95
CA ASP A 416 -8.31 -25.49 -12.47
C ASP A 416 -9.25 -26.40 -11.66
N ARG A 417 -9.65 -25.97 -10.45
CA ARG A 417 -10.58 -26.70 -9.57
C ARG A 417 -10.16 -28.17 -9.38
N ALA A 418 -8.85 -28.38 -9.21
CA ALA A 418 -8.21 -29.70 -9.25
C ALA A 418 -8.68 -30.66 -8.15
N THR A 419 -9.15 -30.15 -7.02
CA THR A 419 -9.73 -30.93 -5.92
C THR A 419 -11.08 -30.38 -5.49
N PRO A 420 -11.94 -31.17 -4.82
CA PRO A 420 -13.19 -30.65 -4.27
C PRO A 420 -12.99 -29.46 -3.31
N ALA A 421 -11.90 -29.45 -2.54
CA ALA A 421 -11.55 -28.34 -1.67
C ALA A 421 -11.18 -27.08 -2.46
N ASP A 422 -10.39 -27.21 -3.53
CA ASP A 422 -10.05 -26.10 -4.42
C ASP A 422 -11.29 -25.56 -5.14
N ALA A 423 -12.20 -26.45 -5.55
CA ALA A 423 -13.47 -26.07 -6.16
C ALA A 423 -14.33 -25.24 -5.20
N ALA A 424 -14.45 -25.67 -3.93
CA ALA A 424 -15.18 -24.90 -2.91
C ALA A 424 -14.58 -23.51 -2.67
N VAL A 425 -13.25 -23.40 -2.62
CA VAL A 425 -12.57 -22.10 -2.48
C VAL A 425 -12.82 -21.22 -3.71
N ALA A 426 -12.69 -21.77 -4.92
CA ALA A 426 -12.94 -21.06 -6.16
C ALA A 426 -14.40 -20.59 -6.26
N ASP A 427 -15.37 -21.44 -5.91
CA ASP A 427 -16.80 -21.09 -5.90
C ASP A 427 -17.14 -19.96 -4.94
N TRP A 428 -16.55 -19.99 -3.73
CA TRP A 428 -16.72 -18.89 -2.78
C TRP A 428 -16.11 -17.59 -3.31
N CYS A 429 -14.93 -17.66 -3.92
CA CYS A 429 -14.29 -16.49 -4.54
C CYS A 429 -15.13 -15.94 -5.70
N ASP A 430 -15.67 -16.79 -6.56
CA ASP A 430 -16.54 -16.41 -7.68
C ASP A 430 -17.89 -15.84 -7.22
N TRP A 431 -18.42 -16.32 -6.10
CA TRP A 431 -19.56 -15.69 -5.43
C TRP A 431 -19.19 -14.27 -4.97
N ALA A 432 -18.08 -14.12 -4.25
CA ALA A 432 -17.66 -12.85 -3.70
C ALA A 432 -17.40 -11.80 -4.79
N VAL A 433 -16.69 -12.16 -5.87
CA VAL A 433 -16.43 -11.26 -7.02
C VAL A 433 -17.72 -10.78 -7.70
N ARG A 434 -18.80 -11.56 -7.67
CA ARG A 434 -20.08 -11.18 -8.29
C ARG A 434 -20.95 -10.29 -7.39
N LYS A 435 -20.73 -10.32 -6.08
CA LYS A 435 -21.62 -9.75 -5.06
C LYS A 435 -21.04 -8.52 -4.35
N LEU A 436 -19.72 -8.48 -4.17
CA LEU A 436 -18.95 -7.37 -3.59
C LEU A 436 -18.56 -6.38 -4.69
#